data_AF-A0A534B7R1-F1
#
_entry.id   AF-A0A534B7R1-F1
#
_cell.length_a   1.000
_cell.length_b   1.000
_cell.length_c   1.000
_cell.angle_alpha   90.00
_cell.angle_beta   90.00
_cell.angle_gamma   90.00
#
_symmetry.space_group_name_H-M   'P 1'
#
loop_
_entity.id
_entity.type
_entity.pdbx_description
1 polymer ?
#
loop_
_entity_poly.entity_id
_entity_poly.type
_entity_poly.pdbx_seq_one_letter_code
_entity_poly.pdbx_strand_id
1 'polypeptide(L)'
;MHLYSANPDGTDLQLYYGANSHMTGTNNTVIEFIRPREMQDGRILTLVRQYTDASATAKTDFGGDLVVIDGNRYVENTQPTLANAGLTGPAQTPATSNDVRTIPGPSPGGRFNSAAPLWDGTNRILVSWTQCRLLDSTQTPPAIVPCTDARLADPNVQTAPPLYSVWMFNPSQNTILPVMPPVENVMVADIVATQPRTLENIILDKIAGVDLDQDLVTAGVGVIDVRSVYDFDGVDTATPNIPTVADPATASQRPARFIRLEKAVSIPSMDVVKLAPAAFGASDYMREIVGYAPVEPDGSVRIEVPANVAFTFSVLDVNGRRISPVQSVWLQVKPGEVVTCNGCHRPATAQQPISHGRAGLFASAYSGAAATGTAFPHTYASGANAFLPNAGESMAEARMRTSCTSDVPRCKQMVPSVNVLYTDVWTDPAQATPAAPVSYRYDDPTFMTPIPTSPACVSAWAANCRIVINYPQYIQALWDLARQTVVAGVVTADHTFTQATCHDATGAVNNHLNLTNTASNDEPLQPISYRELLFPHNEPGPLDANGNPTTLSFGPYMDAGSANGGRSRTSLGLFGPSGDTIHKGTLSAAELRLISEWLDIGAQFFNNPFDPTVPVN
;
A
#
# COMPACT_ATOMS: atom_id res chain seq x y z
N MET A 1 4.50 -4.60 13.88
CA MET A 1 3.13 -4.63 14.43
C MET A 1 2.81 -3.31 15.09
N HIS A 2 2.22 -2.41 14.30
CA HIS A 2 1.66 -1.14 14.77
C HIS A 2 0.31 -1.39 15.46
N LEU A 3 -0.20 -0.38 16.17
CA LEU A 3 -1.53 -0.42 16.76
C LEU A 3 -2.53 0.24 15.81
N TYR A 4 -3.66 -0.43 15.56
CA TYR A 4 -4.78 0.08 14.77
C TYR A 4 -6.05 0.06 15.62
N SER A 5 -7.00 0.95 15.31
CA SER A 5 -8.34 0.96 15.86
C SER A 5 -9.36 0.77 14.74
N ALA A 6 -10.49 0.13 15.07
CA ALA A 6 -11.65 0.01 14.19
C ALA A 6 -12.91 -0.13 15.04
N ASN A 7 -14.07 0.21 14.49
CA ASN A 7 -15.36 -0.10 15.09
C ASN A 7 -15.60 -1.63 15.10
N PRO A 8 -16.47 -2.15 15.97
CA PRO A 8 -16.80 -3.58 16.02
C PRO A 8 -17.30 -4.16 14.67
N ASP A 9 -18.00 -3.35 13.87
CA ASP A 9 -18.48 -3.71 12.54
C ASP A 9 -17.37 -3.71 11.47
N GLY A 10 -16.15 -3.29 11.83
CA GLY A 10 -14.98 -3.19 10.96
C GLY A 10 -14.88 -1.89 10.18
N THR A 11 -15.79 -0.93 10.36
CA THR A 11 -15.64 0.43 9.82
C THR A 11 -14.61 1.23 10.64
N ASP A 12 -14.20 2.38 10.11
CA ASP A 12 -13.28 3.32 10.75
C ASP A 12 -11.92 2.70 11.11
N LEU A 13 -11.40 1.83 10.24
CA LEU A 13 -10.07 1.27 10.39
C LEU A 13 -9.01 2.36 10.19
N GLN A 14 -8.28 2.67 11.24
CA GLN A 14 -7.25 3.71 11.23
C GLN A 14 -6.00 3.29 12.00
N LEU A 15 -4.85 3.88 11.65
CA LEU A 15 -3.66 3.80 12.49
C LEU A 15 -3.98 4.44 13.86
N TYR A 16 -3.80 3.69 14.93
CA TYR A 16 -3.91 4.24 16.28
C TYR A 16 -2.57 4.80 16.73
N TYR A 17 -1.50 3.99 16.66
CA TYR A 17 -0.17 4.37 17.12
C TYR A 17 0.96 3.53 16.53
N GLY A 18 2.08 4.19 16.22
CA GLY A 18 3.40 3.58 16.27
C GLY A 18 3.98 3.09 14.94
N ALA A 19 3.48 3.52 13.80
CA ALA A 19 4.05 3.17 12.49
C ALA A 19 5.53 3.52 12.35
N ASN A 20 6.01 4.54 13.08
CA ASN A 20 7.40 5.01 13.08
C ASN A 20 8.05 4.96 14.49
N SER A 21 7.43 4.30 15.47
CA SER A 21 7.82 4.37 16.88
C SER A 21 8.38 3.08 17.45
N HIS A 22 8.91 2.22 16.60
CA HIS A 22 9.43 0.90 16.98
C HIS A 22 10.87 0.91 17.52
N MET A 23 11.65 1.96 17.27
CA MET A 23 13.06 2.04 17.70
C MET A 23 13.20 2.50 19.15
N THR A 24 12.48 1.87 20.07
CA THR A 24 12.39 2.25 21.50
C THR A 24 12.82 1.15 22.46
N GLY A 25 13.30 0.00 21.95
CA GLY A 25 13.79 -1.10 22.79
C GLY A 25 15.13 -0.83 23.45
N THR A 26 15.54 -1.74 24.34
CA THR A 26 16.88 -1.74 24.94
C THR A 26 17.96 -1.64 23.85
N ASN A 27 18.94 -0.76 24.06
CA ASN A 27 20.00 -0.45 23.08
C ASN A 27 19.47 0.02 21.70
N ASN A 28 18.33 0.73 21.68
CA ASN A 28 17.67 1.21 20.46
C ASN A 28 17.37 0.07 19.48
N THR A 29 16.88 -1.06 19.99
CA THR A 29 16.41 -2.16 19.14
C THR A 29 14.98 -1.92 18.68
N VAL A 30 14.63 -2.48 17.51
CA VAL A 30 13.25 -2.51 17.01
C VAL A 30 12.41 -3.37 17.94
N ILE A 31 11.37 -2.81 18.55
CA ILE A 31 10.35 -3.54 19.32
C ILE A 31 9.08 -3.72 18.52
N GLU A 32 8.19 -4.57 19.02
CA GLU A 32 6.83 -4.74 18.50
C GLU A 32 5.79 -4.57 19.60
N PHE A 33 4.71 -3.85 19.30
CA PHE A 33 3.58 -3.69 20.21
C PHE A 33 2.68 -4.91 20.13
N ILE A 34 2.57 -5.66 21.24
CA ILE A 34 1.78 -6.88 21.30
C ILE A 34 0.86 -6.88 22.52
N ARG A 35 -0.31 -7.51 22.38
CA ARG A 35 -1.33 -7.63 23.44
C ARG A 35 -1.75 -6.27 24.03
N PRO A 36 -2.13 -5.27 23.20
CA PRO A 36 -2.60 -3.98 23.71
C PRO A 36 -3.86 -4.15 24.56
N ARG A 37 -3.93 -3.43 25.67
CA ARG A 37 -5.07 -3.37 26.59
C ARG A 37 -5.30 -1.92 27.00
N GLU A 38 -6.54 -1.48 26.92
CA GLU A 38 -6.94 -0.18 27.43
C GLU A 38 -6.89 -0.16 28.97
N MET A 39 -6.31 0.92 29.50
CA MET A 39 -6.28 1.23 30.93
C MET A 39 -7.50 2.08 31.30
N GLN A 40 -7.84 2.13 32.58
CA GLN A 40 -9.00 2.90 33.08
C GLN A 40 -8.95 4.40 32.74
N ASP A 41 -7.78 4.95 32.42
CA ASP A 41 -7.57 6.35 32.01
C ASP A 41 -7.56 6.56 30.49
N GLY A 42 -7.88 5.53 29.70
CA GLY A 42 -7.94 5.55 28.24
C GLY A 42 -6.58 5.41 27.54
N ARG A 43 -5.47 5.28 28.27
CA ARG A 43 -4.17 4.96 27.65
C ARG A 43 -4.08 3.47 27.34
N ILE A 44 -3.16 3.10 26.45
CA ILE A 44 -2.94 1.70 26.08
C ILE A 44 -1.72 1.14 26.80
N LEU A 45 -1.92 0.12 27.61
CA LEU A 45 -0.87 -0.75 28.12
C LEU A 45 -0.57 -1.81 27.05
N THR A 46 0.69 -1.96 26.66
CA THR A 46 1.12 -2.99 25.71
C THR A 46 2.37 -3.68 26.20
N LEU A 47 2.51 -4.95 25.87
CA LEU A 47 3.78 -5.64 25.96
C LEU A 47 4.63 -5.24 24.74
N VAL A 48 5.91 -4.98 24.95
CA VAL A 48 6.90 -4.71 23.90
C VAL A 48 8.03 -5.72 23.96
N ARG A 49 8.43 -6.23 22.80
CA ARG A 49 9.55 -7.17 22.67
C ARG A 49 10.33 -6.90 21.40
N GLN A 50 11.61 -7.24 21.36
CA GLN A 50 12.40 -7.11 20.15
C GLN A 50 11.81 -7.92 18.99
N TYR A 51 11.80 -7.33 17.80
CA TYR A 51 11.57 -8.06 16.56
C TYR A 51 12.80 -8.93 16.26
N THR A 52 12.63 -10.26 16.29
CA THR A 52 13.66 -11.21 15.86
C THR A 52 13.07 -12.10 14.78
N ASP A 53 13.78 -12.25 13.66
CA ASP A 53 13.36 -13.16 12.61
C ASP A 53 13.56 -14.63 13.03
N ALA A 54 13.00 -15.55 12.24
CA ALA A 54 13.07 -16.97 12.54
C ALA A 54 14.52 -17.52 12.57
N SER A 55 15.44 -16.89 11.85
CA SER A 55 16.86 -17.28 11.71
C SER A 55 17.78 -16.70 12.77
N ALA A 56 17.31 -15.74 13.58
CA ALA A 56 18.10 -15.12 14.64
C ALA A 56 18.66 -16.18 15.60
N THR A 57 19.99 -16.20 15.73
CA THR A 57 20.74 -17.14 16.59
C THR A 57 20.55 -16.86 18.09
N ALA A 58 20.13 -15.65 18.44
CA ALA A 58 19.75 -15.28 19.79
C ALA A 58 18.35 -14.66 19.77
N LYS A 59 17.45 -15.20 20.58
CA LYS A 59 16.07 -14.72 20.75
C LYS A 59 15.81 -14.42 22.22
N THR A 60 14.89 -13.51 22.48
CA THR A 60 14.34 -13.38 23.83
C THR A 60 13.55 -14.65 24.14
N ASP A 61 13.88 -15.32 25.25
CA ASP A 61 13.32 -16.64 25.58
C ASP A 61 11.78 -16.59 25.57
N PHE A 62 11.19 -15.61 26.27
CA PHE A 62 9.77 -15.25 26.25
C PHE A 62 9.57 -13.83 26.80
N GLY A 63 8.37 -13.29 26.64
CA GLY A 63 7.97 -12.02 27.25
C GLY A 63 8.71 -10.78 26.75
N GLY A 64 8.62 -9.70 27.51
CA GLY A 64 9.15 -8.39 27.18
C GLY A 64 8.90 -7.36 28.29
N ASP A 65 8.98 -6.08 27.93
CA ASP A 65 8.67 -4.95 28.82
C ASP A 65 7.22 -4.50 28.66
N LEU A 66 6.66 -3.88 29.69
CA LEU A 66 5.35 -3.24 29.63
C LEU A 66 5.52 -1.75 29.39
N VAL A 67 4.88 -1.23 28.34
CA VAL A 67 4.87 0.20 27.99
C VAL A 67 3.44 0.71 28.00
N VAL A 68 3.26 1.91 28.54
CA VAL A 68 2.02 2.68 28.47
C VAL A 68 2.13 3.71 27.35
N ILE A 69 1.10 3.80 26.51
CA ILE A 69 1.05 4.65 25.31
C ILE A 69 -0.11 5.66 25.43
N ASP A 70 0.20 6.95 25.34
CA ASP A 70 -0.81 8.02 25.17
C ASP A 70 -1.20 8.19 23.70
N GLY A 71 -1.91 7.20 23.16
CA GLY A 71 -2.41 7.24 21.77
C GLY A 71 -3.61 8.18 21.57
N ASN A 72 -4.15 8.78 22.64
CA ASN A 72 -5.22 9.77 22.53
C ASN A 72 -4.67 11.11 22.02
N ARG A 73 -3.46 11.49 22.46
CA ARG A 73 -2.83 12.74 22.05
C ARG A 73 -1.82 12.57 20.91
N TYR A 74 -1.31 11.36 20.71
CA TYR A 74 -0.22 11.09 19.77
C TYR A 74 -0.54 9.93 18.82
N VAL A 75 0.06 9.96 17.63
CA VAL A 75 0.09 8.81 16.69
C VAL A 75 1.48 8.18 16.61
N GLU A 76 2.53 8.95 16.93
CA GLU A 76 3.90 8.45 17.09
C GLU A 76 4.49 8.99 18.39
N ASN A 77 5.63 8.45 18.81
CA ASN A 77 6.27 8.77 20.08
C ASN A 77 6.52 10.28 20.27
N THR A 78 6.70 10.99 19.16
CA THR A 78 6.96 12.43 19.11
C THR A 78 6.02 13.18 18.15
N GLN A 79 5.02 12.51 17.57
CA GLN A 79 4.03 13.17 16.68
C GLN A 79 2.68 13.28 17.38
N PRO A 80 2.31 14.48 17.86
CA PRO A 80 0.97 14.72 18.37
C PRO A 80 -0.06 14.74 17.24
N THR A 81 -1.31 14.49 17.58
CA THR A 81 -2.48 14.80 16.75
C THR A 81 -2.61 16.31 16.52
N LEU A 82 -3.34 16.73 15.49
CA LEU A 82 -3.53 18.15 15.16
C LEU A 82 -4.15 18.93 16.35
N ALA A 83 -5.11 18.32 17.04
CA ALA A 83 -5.77 18.90 18.21
C ALA A 83 -4.80 19.13 19.39
N ASN A 84 -3.65 18.44 19.41
CA ASN A 84 -2.63 18.52 20.44
C ASN A 84 -1.30 19.07 19.87
N ALA A 85 -1.36 19.85 18.79
CA ALA A 85 -0.18 20.43 18.16
C ALA A 85 0.69 21.19 19.17
N GLY A 86 2.01 21.00 19.07
CA GLY A 86 3.00 21.62 19.96
C GLY A 86 3.49 20.73 21.12
N LEU A 87 2.84 19.59 21.38
CA LEU A 87 3.41 18.60 22.30
C LEU A 87 4.61 17.86 21.66
N THR A 88 5.59 17.46 22.48
CA THR A 88 6.86 16.88 21.99
C THR A 88 7.04 15.39 22.29
N GLY A 89 6.21 14.79 23.15
CA GLY A 89 6.39 13.43 23.65
C GLY A 89 7.35 13.34 24.88
N PRO A 90 7.73 12.12 25.30
CA PRO A 90 7.39 10.85 24.65
C PRO A 90 5.95 10.41 24.94
N ALA A 91 5.30 9.82 23.94
CA ALA A 91 3.99 9.18 24.11
C ALA A 91 4.11 7.78 24.73
N GLN A 92 5.28 7.15 24.62
CA GLN A 92 5.63 5.88 25.26
C GLN A 92 6.34 6.10 26.60
N THR A 93 5.84 5.46 27.65
CA THR A 93 6.49 5.42 28.96
C THR A 93 6.54 3.99 29.49
N PRO A 94 7.67 3.52 30.03
CA PRO A 94 7.72 2.25 30.73
C PRO A 94 6.67 2.19 31.85
N ALA A 95 6.00 1.05 31.99
CA ALA A 95 5.00 0.86 33.05
C ALA A 95 5.66 0.66 34.42
N THR A 96 6.93 0.23 34.45
CA THR A 96 7.74 -0.01 35.65
C THR A 96 9.08 0.73 35.56
N SER A 97 9.68 1.04 36.71
CA SER A 97 11.06 1.54 36.78
C SER A 97 12.11 0.44 36.85
N ASN A 98 11.71 -0.84 36.83
CA ASN A 98 12.64 -1.96 36.79
C ASN A 98 13.36 -2.04 35.43
N ASP A 99 14.63 -2.44 35.40
CA ASP A 99 15.40 -2.64 34.14
C ASP A 99 14.92 -3.90 33.40
N VAL A 100 13.84 -3.76 32.63
CA VAL A 100 13.30 -4.84 31.81
C VAL A 100 13.88 -4.72 30.40
N ARG A 101 14.68 -5.73 30.03
CA ARG A 101 15.41 -5.76 28.76
C ARG A 101 14.61 -6.47 27.68
N THR A 102 14.46 -5.80 26.53
CA THR A 102 13.76 -6.33 25.35
C THR A 102 14.65 -7.18 24.43
N ILE A 103 15.94 -7.31 24.77
CA ILE A 103 16.97 -8.05 24.01
C ILE A 103 17.29 -9.42 24.65
N PRO A 104 17.87 -10.39 23.90
CA PRO A 104 18.28 -11.70 24.44
C PRO A 104 19.18 -11.63 25.67
N GLY A 105 19.13 -12.67 26.50
CA GLY A 105 19.90 -12.79 27.75
C GLY A 105 19.14 -12.36 29.01
N PRO A 106 19.82 -12.23 30.16
CA PRO A 106 19.20 -11.87 31.43
C PRO A 106 18.59 -10.46 31.42
N SER A 107 17.44 -10.32 32.07
CA SER A 107 16.71 -9.05 32.23
C SER A 107 16.56 -8.75 33.73
N PRO A 108 17.33 -7.81 34.32
CA PRO A 108 17.38 -7.63 35.78
C PRO A 108 16.03 -7.39 36.45
N GLY A 109 15.16 -6.63 35.78
CA GLY A 109 13.77 -6.37 36.19
C GLY A 109 12.80 -7.54 35.98
N GLY A 110 13.29 -8.69 35.53
CA GLY A 110 12.47 -9.80 35.06
C GLY A 110 11.91 -9.54 33.66
N ARG A 111 10.91 -10.31 33.25
CA ARG A 111 10.15 -10.08 32.01
C ARG A 111 8.67 -10.35 32.24
N PHE A 112 7.83 -9.64 31.49
CA PHE A 112 6.38 -9.82 31.49
C PHE A 112 5.95 -10.64 30.28
N ASN A 113 4.98 -11.54 30.41
CA ASN A 113 4.42 -12.29 29.29
C ASN A 113 2.96 -11.94 29.00
N SER A 114 2.23 -11.42 29.99
CA SER A 114 0.85 -10.97 29.89
C SER A 114 0.59 -9.90 30.93
N ALA A 115 -0.33 -8.97 30.64
CA ALA A 115 -0.78 -7.96 31.57
C ALA A 115 -2.28 -7.67 31.41
N ALA A 116 -2.97 -7.51 32.52
CA ALA A 116 -4.39 -7.16 32.59
C ALA A 116 -4.56 -5.99 33.58
N PRO A 117 -4.75 -4.75 33.11
CA PRO A 117 -5.00 -3.62 34.00
C PRO A 117 -6.33 -3.80 34.74
N LEU A 118 -6.35 -3.46 36.03
CA LEU A 118 -7.57 -3.48 36.85
C LEU A 118 -8.33 -2.16 36.68
N TRP A 119 -9.66 -2.24 36.79
CA TRP A 119 -10.59 -1.12 36.60
C TRP A 119 -11.34 -0.84 37.91
N ASP A 120 -10.59 -0.84 39.00
CA ASP A 120 -11.08 -0.69 40.37
C ASP A 120 -10.59 0.64 41.00
N GLY A 121 -10.04 1.56 40.20
CA GLY A 121 -9.48 2.84 40.63
C GLY A 121 -8.07 2.74 41.23
N THR A 122 -7.47 1.54 41.30
CA THR A 122 -6.15 1.36 41.93
C THR A 122 -4.97 1.47 40.97
N ASN A 123 -5.22 1.48 39.64
CA ASN A 123 -4.20 1.39 38.59
C ASN A 123 -3.28 0.17 38.67
N ARG A 124 -3.64 -0.84 39.48
CA ARG A 124 -2.90 -2.09 39.58
C ARG A 124 -3.08 -2.92 38.31
N ILE A 125 -2.11 -3.77 38.03
CA ILE A 125 -2.05 -4.60 36.84
C ILE A 125 -1.77 -6.04 37.28
N LEU A 126 -2.63 -6.97 36.89
CA LEU A 126 -2.36 -8.39 37.07
C LEU A 126 -1.43 -8.84 35.95
N VAL A 127 -0.25 -9.35 36.29
CA VAL A 127 0.82 -9.65 35.33
C VAL A 127 1.31 -11.08 35.42
N SER A 128 1.63 -11.65 34.26
CA SER A 128 2.46 -12.85 34.18
C SER A 128 3.88 -12.36 34.11
N TRP A 129 4.65 -12.64 35.17
CA TRP A 129 6.00 -12.13 35.31
C TRP A 129 6.92 -13.23 35.80
N THR A 130 8.14 -13.25 35.26
CA THR A 130 9.25 -14.05 35.77
C THR A 130 10.26 -13.10 36.39
N GLN A 131 10.68 -13.39 37.62
CA GLN A 131 11.85 -12.74 38.19
C GLN A 131 13.10 -13.08 37.36
N CYS A 132 14.10 -12.21 37.39
CA CYS A 132 15.40 -12.50 36.82
C CYS A 132 16.08 -13.64 37.60
N ARG A 133 16.33 -14.74 36.91
CA ARG A 133 16.95 -15.96 37.46
C ARG A 133 18.14 -16.33 36.60
N LEU A 134 19.21 -16.72 37.25
CA LEU A 134 20.42 -17.22 36.60
C LEU A 134 20.73 -18.64 37.10
N LEU A 135 21.41 -19.41 36.28
CA LEU A 135 21.94 -20.72 36.62
C LEU A 135 23.44 -20.59 36.88
N ASP A 136 23.84 -20.86 38.11
CA ASP A 136 25.23 -20.96 38.51
C ASP A 136 25.68 -22.43 38.42
N SER A 137 26.38 -22.75 37.32
CA SER A 137 26.91 -24.09 37.07
C SER A 137 28.20 -24.40 37.84
N THR A 138 28.77 -23.42 38.56
CA THR A 138 29.95 -23.67 39.40
C THR A 138 29.58 -24.35 40.73
N GLN A 139 28.31 -24.27 41.13
CA GLN A 139 27.76 -24.97 42.28
C GLN A 139 27.43 -26.44 41.92
N THR A 140 27.57 -27.33 42.90
CA THR A 140 27.22 -28.76 42.76
C THR A 140 26.17 -29.14 43.82
N PRO A 141 24.91 -29.42 43.43
CA PRO A 141 24.35 -29.31 42.07
C PRO A 141 24.24 -27.86 41.59
N PRO A 142 24.12 -27.61 40.26
CA PRO A 142 23.88 -26.27 39.72
C PRO A 142 22.71 -25.59 40.42
N ALA A 143 22.89 -24.33 40.82
CA ALA A 143 21.93 -23.61 41.64
C ALA A 143 21.29 -22.45 40.87
N ILE A 144 19.99 -22.26 41.10
CA ILE A 144 19.30 -21.07 40.60
C ILE A 144 19.53 -19.92 41.56
N VAL A 145 20.03 -18.81 41.04
CA VAL A 145 20.40 -17.63 41.81
C VAL A 145 19.72 -16.37 41.26
N PRO A 146 19.36 -15.39 42.10
CA PRO A 146 18.79 -14.13 41.63
C PRO A 146 19.84 -13.30 40.89
N CYS A 147 19.38 -12.49 39.94
CA CYS A 147 20.21 -11.51 39.27
C CYS A 147 20.64 -10.39 40.23
N THR A 148 21.94 -10.17 40.28
CA THR A 148 22.60 -9.05 40.98
C THR A 148 23.67 -8.53 40.03
N ASP A 149 24.09 -7.28 40.14
CA ASP A 149 25.11 -6.71 39.25
C ASP A 149 26.38 -7.57 39.15
N ALA A 150 26.86 -8.12 40.27
CA ALA A 150 28.02 -9.00 40.30
C ALA A 150 27.81 -10.30 39.49
N ARG A 151 26.64 -10.91 39.58
CA ARG A 151 26.30 -12.16 38.86
C ARG A 151 26.00 -11.92 37.38
N LEU A 152 25.43 -10.76 37.05
CA LEU A 152 25.21 -10.38 35.64
C LEU A 152 26.53 -10.10 34.91
N ALA A 153 27.58 -9.75 35.65
CA ALA A 153 28.93 -9.56 35.13
C ALA A 153 29.77 -10.86 35.12
N ASP A 154 29.29 -11.94 35.76
CA ASP A 154 30.04 -13.20 35.86
C ASP A 154 29.81 -14.07 34.61
N PRO A 155 30.85 -14.36 33.81
CA PRO A 155 30.71 -15.18 32.61
C PRO A 155 30.35 -16.65 32.90
N ASN A 156 30.54 -17.13 34.14
CA ASN A 156 30.22 -18.50 34.53
C ASN A 156 28.74 -18.69 34.90
N VAL A 157 27.98 -17.60 34.96
CA VAL A 157 26.58 -17.59 35.31
C VAL A 157 25.76 -17.39 34.03
N GLN A 158 24.81 -18.29 33.77
CA GLN A 158 24.00 -18.29 32.54
C GLN A 158 22.55 -17.96 32.85
N THR A 159 21.76 -17.61 31.84
CA THR A 159 20.31 -17.41 32.02
C THR A 159 19.66 -18.73 32.44
N ALA A 160 18.89 -18.73 33.52
CA ALA A 160 18.09 -19.89 33.90
C ALA A 160 16.77 -19.94 33.11
N PRO A 161 16.14 -21.13 32.98
CA PRO A 161 14.78 -21.21 32.47
C PRO A 161 13.83 -20.24 33.21
N PRO A 162 13.01 -19.46 32.47
CA PRO A 162 12.10 -18.50 33.08
C PRO A 162 11.01 -19.22 33.87
N LEU A 163 10.48 -18.55 34.89
CA LEU A 163 9.50 -19.11 35.82
C LEU A 163 8.34 -18.14 36.00
N TYR A 164 7.47 -18.09 34.98
CA TYR A 164 6.32 -17.20 34.94
C TYR A 164 5.18 -17.67 35.85
N SER A 165 4.75 -16.79 36.76
CA SER A 165 3.54 -16.97 37.56
C SER A 165 2.71 -15.68 37.61
N VAL A 166 1.63 -15.68 38.40
CA VAL A 166 0.73 -14.53 38.53
C VAL A 166 1.22 -13.60 39.64
N TRP A 167 1.36 -12.33 39.31
CA TRP A 167 1.74 -11.26 40.25
C TRP A 167 0.80 -10.08 40.13
N MET A 168 0.65 -9.35 41.23
CA MET A 168 0.00 -8.05 41.27
C MET A 168 1.07 -6.97 41.17
N PHE A 169 1.08 -6.24 40.06
CA PHE A 169 1.95 -5.09 39.86
C PHE A 169 1.21 -3.80 40.23
N ASN A 170 1.81 -2.98 41.09
CA ASN A 170 1.35 -1.64 41.38
C ASN A 170 2.36 -0.61 40.84
N PRO A 171 2.07 0.06 39.70
CA PRO A 171 2.95 1.07 39.12
C PRO A 171 3.24 2.24 40.06
N SER A 172 2.25 2.70 40.82
CA SER A 172 2.39 3.87 41.73
C SER A 172 3.37 3.64 42.88
N GLN A 173 3.53 2.38 43.31
CA GLN A 173 4.43 1.99 44.39
C GLN A 173 5.67 1.25 43.87
N ASN A 174 5.72 0.98 42.55
CA ASN A 174 6.65 0.07 41.90
C ASN A 174 6.84 -1.26 42.66
N THR A 175 5.73 -1.90 43.07
CA THR A 175 5.75 -3.20 43.77
C THR A 175 5.17 -4.31 42.91
N ILE A 176 5.79 -5.50 42.93
CA ILE A 176 5.31 -6.71 42.26
C ILE A 176 5.15 -7.79 43.34
N LEU A 177 3.90 -8.11 43.71
CA LEU A 177 3.58 -9.04 44.80
C LEU A 177 2.99 -10.36 44.27
N PRO A 178 3.38 -11.52 44.81
CA PRO A 178 2.92 -12.80 44.28
C PRO A 178 1.43 -13.01 44.58
N VAL A 179 0.66 -13.35 43.55
CA VAL A 179 -0.74 -13.80 43.68
C VAL A 179 -0.79 -15.32 43.63
N MET A 180 0.04 -15.92 42.78
CA MET A 180 0.21 -17.35 42.65
C MET A 180 1.70 -17.71 42.79
N PRO A 181 2.06 -18.67 43.68
CA PRO A 181 3.43 -19.13 43.76
C PRO A 181 3.85 -19.80 42.45
N PRO A 182 5.09 -19.56 41.97
CA PRO A 182 5.57 -20.18 40.75
C PRO A 182 5.80 -21.70 40.91
N VAL A 183 5.65 -22.44 39.81
CA VAL A 183 5.85 -23.89 39.75
C VAL A 183 6.84 -24.21 38.63
N GLU A 184 7.94 -24.92 38.96
CA GLU A 184 8.95 -25.30 37.97
C GLU A 184 8.34 -26.10 36.81
N ASN A 185 8.84 -25.85 35.59
CA ASN A 185 8.33 -26.41 34.32
C ASN A 185 6.87 -26.03 33.97
N VAL A 186 6.26 -25.08 34.68
CA VAL A 186 4.94 -24.53 34.35
C VAL A 186 5.07 -23.04 34.05
N MET A 187 4.49 -22.61 32.93
CA MET A 187 4.47 -21.20 32.52
C MET A 187 3.03 -20.71 32.46
N VAL A 188 2.71 -19.67 33.24
CA VAL A 188 1.45 -18.94 33.08
C VAL A 188 1.61 -17.96 31.92
N ALA A 189 1.16 -18.34 30.70
CA ALA A 189 1.39 -17.52 29.51
C ALA A 189 0.43 -16.32 29.39
N ASP A 190 -0.80 -16.48 29.89
CA ASP A 190 -1.89 -15.52 29.72
C ASP A 190 -2.67 -15.32 31.02
N ILE A 191 -3.15 -14.10 31.21
CA ILE A 191 -3.95 -13.71 32.37
C ILE A 191 -5.18 -12.96 31.88
N VAL A 192 -6.32 -13.34 32.43
CA VAL A 192 -7.60 -12.64 32.24
C VAL A 192 -8.12 -12.24 33.61
N ALA A 193 -8.29 -10.93 33.83
CA ALA A 193 -8.96 -10.42 35.01
C ALA A 193 -10.47 -10.40 34.76
N THR A 194 -11.24 -11.07 35.61
CA THR A 194 -12.71 -11.00 35.62
C THR A 194 -13.13 -10.08 36.76
N GLN A 195 -13.65 -8.91 36.42
CA GLN A 195 -14.13 -7.93 37.39
C GLN A 195 -15.40 -7.26 36.86
N PRO A 196 -16.34 -6.87 37.74
CA PRO A 196 -17.41 -5.98 37.33
C PRO A 196 -16.81 -4.68 36.82
N ARG A 197 -17.23 -4.25 35.63
CA ARG A 197 -16.92 -2.92 35.09
C ARG A 197 -18.18 -2.31 34.52
N THR A 198 -18.22 -0.98 34.47
CA THR A 198 -19.24 -0.28 33.68
C THR A 198 -19.17 -0.78 32.25
N LEU A 199 -20.34 -1.03 31.66
CA LEU A 199 -20.38 -1.37 30.25
C LEU A 199 -19.79 -0.18 29.48
N GLU A 200 -18.84 -0.46 28.60
CA GLU A 200 -18.31 0.55 27.68
C GLU A 200 -19.43 1.09 26.80
N ASN A 201 -19.21 2.26 26.18
CA ASN A 201 -20.09 2.74 25.13
C ASN A 201 -20.21 1.66 24.04
N ILE A 202 -21.42 1.11 23.88
CA ILE A 202 -21.69 0.16 22.81
C ILE A 202 -21.71 0.93 21.50
N ILE A 203 -20.72 0.67 20.65
CA ILE A 203 -20.76 1.08 19.25
C ILE A 203 -21.59 0.02 18.53
N LEU A 204 -22.81 0.39 18.14
CA LEU A 204 -23.68 -0.49 17.36
C LEU A 204 -23.21 -0.54 15.92
N ASP A 205 -23.39 -1.70 15.29
CA ASP A 205 -23.15 -1.87 13.86
C ASP A 205 -24.02 -0.89 13.07
N LYS A 206 -23.42 -0.27 12.04
CA LYS A 206 -24.15 0.64 11.16
C LYS A 206 -25.22 -0.09 10.36
N ILE A 207 -26.38 0.53 10.20
CA ILE A 207 -27.54 -0.03 9.51
C ILE A 207 -27.64 0.55 8.09
N ALA A 208 -27.74 -0.32 7.09
CA ALA A 208 -27.93 0.09 5.69
C ALA A 208 -29.27 0.83 5.50
N GLY A 209 -29.24 1.93 4.74
CA GLY A 209 -30.38 2.83 4.54
C GLY A 209 -30.66 3.80 5.70
N VAL A 210 -29.93 3.68 6.82
CA VAL A 210 -30.02 4.59 7.97
C VAL A 210 -28.69 5.29 8.18
N ASP A 211 -27.63 4.53 8.47
CA ASP A 211 -26.28 5.02 8.73
C ASP A 211 -25.37 4.93 7.51
N LEU A 212 -25.67 4.01 6.59
CA LEU A 212 -24.92 3.74 5.36
C LEU A 212 -25.84 3.87 4.15
N ASP A 213 -25.27 4.27 3.01
CA ASP A 213 -26.04 4.31 1.77
C ASP A 213 -26.41 2.88 1.32
N GLN A 214 -27.71 2.64 1.18
CA GLN A 214 -28.24 1.32 0.82
C GLN A 214 -27.75 0.86 -0.57
N ASP A 215 -27.62 1.77 -1.53
CA ASP A 215 -27.22 1.43 -2.90
C ASP A 215 -25.77 0.97 -2.93
N LEU A 216 -24.90 1.64 -2.18
CA LEU A 216 -23.48 1.26 -2.03
C LEU A 216 -23.34 -0.10 -1.33
N VAL A 217 -24.12 -0.34 -0.26
CA VAL A 217 -24.14 -1.64 0.44
C VAL A 217 -24.58 -2.76 -0.51
N THR A 218 -25.66 -2.55 -1.27
CA THR A 218 -26.17 -3.52 -2.24
C THR A 218 -25.19 -3.79 -3.39
N ALA A 219 -24.47 -2.76 -3.85
CA ALA A 219 -23.45 -2.89 -4.89
C ALA A 219 -22.12 -3.50 -4.37
N GLY A 220 -21.97 -3.68 -3.06
CA GLY A 220 -20.74 -4.24 -2.46
C GLY A 220 -19.55 -3.30 -2.57
N VAL A 221 -19.79 -1.99 -2.52
CA VAL A 221 -18.77 -0.95 -2.64
C VAL A 221 -18.77 -0.04 -1.41
N GLY A 222 -17.62 0.59 -1.15
CA GLY A 222 -17.54 1.80 -0.32
C GLY A 222 -16.99 2.95 -1.16
N VAL A 223 -16.58 4.04 -0.52
CA VAL A 223 -16.13 5.27 -1.19
C VAL A 223 -14.81 5.71 -0.59
N ILE A 224 -13.86 6.09 -1.44
CA ILE A 224 -12.71 6.91 -1.04
C ILE A 224 -12.97 8.36 -1.43
N ASP A 225 -12.56 9.27 -0.56
CA ASP A 225 -12.76 10.71 -0.70
C ASP A 225 -11.46 11.45 -0.39
N VAL A 226 -10.73 11.81 -1.43
CA VAL A 226 -9.45 12.52 -1.38
C VAL A 226 -9.70 13.99 -1.63
N ARG A 227 -9.43 14.87 -0.65
CA ARG A 227 -9.67 16.32 -0.84
C ARG A 227 -8.77 16.94 -1.90
N SER A 228 -7.49 16.55 -1.96
CA SER A 228 -6.63 16.84 -3.10
C SER A 228 -5.42 15.91 -3.15
N VAL A 229 -5.12 15.35 -4.32
CA VAL A 229 -3.87 14.61 -4.56
C VAL A 229 -2.60 15.48 -4.50
N TYR A 230 -2.76 16.80 -4.41
CA TYR A 230 -1.65 17.75 -4.26
C TYR A 230 -1.41 18.17 -2.80
N ASP A 231 -2.27 17.76 -1.86
CA ASP A 231 -2.04 17.93 -0.43
C ASP A 231 -1.13 16.78 0.03
N PHE A 232 0.10 17.09 0.45
CA PHE A 232 1.03 16.14 1.06
C PHE A 232 1.30 16.54 2.50
N ASP A 233 0.86 15.71 3.44
CA ASP A 233 1.07 15.93 4.87
C ASP A 233 0.53 17.30 5.35
N GLY A 234 -0.55 17.81 4.73
CA GLY A 234 -1.14 19.12 5.01
C GLY A 234 -0.47 20.30 4.28
N VAL A 235 0.38 20.02 3.29
CA VAL A 235 1.11 21.02 2.51
C VAL A 235 0.69 20.98 1.05
N ASP A 236 0.37 22.14 0.48
CA ASP A 236 0.10 22.30 -0.95
C ASP A 236 1.39 22.09 -1.76
N THR A 237 1.38 21.08 -2.63
CA THR A 237 2.48 20.76 -3.55
C THR A 237 2.14 20.98 -5.03
N ALA A 238 0.96 21.51 -5.34
CA ALA A 238 0.61 21.86 -6.70
C ALA A 238 1.50 23.00 -7.20
N THR A 239 1.74 23.04 -8.52
CA THR A 239 2.45 24.14 -9.16
C THR A 239 1.47 24.94 -10.01
N PRO A 240 1.21 26.23 -9.71
CA PRO A 240 1.79 27.03 -8.62
C PRO A 240 1.13 26.82 -7.24
N ASN A 241 -0.12 26.36 -7.17
CA ASN A 241 -0.88 26.01 -5.95
C ASN A 241 -2.24 25.38 -6.33
N ILE A 242 -2.92 24.74 -5.37
CA ILE A 242 -4.21 24.05 -5.57
C ILE A 242 -5.30 24.99 -6.12
N PRO A 243 -5.53 26.20 -5.55
CA PRO A 243 -6.54 27.12 -6.09
C PRO A 243 -6.33 27.50 -7.55
N THR A 244 -5.08 27.54 -8.04
CA THR A 244 -4.78 27.84 -9.44
C THR A 244 -5.08 26.65 -10.35
N VAL A 245 -4.69 25.44 -9.97
CA VAL A 245 -4.97 24.24 -10.79
C VAL A 245 -6.44 23.80 -10.73
N ALA A 246 -7.18 24.26 -9.71
CA ALA A 246 -8.63 24.11 -9.60
C ALA A 246 -9.41 24.80 -10.73
N ASP A 247 -8.79 25.73 -11.45
CA ASP A 247 -9.38 26.33 -12.64
C ASP A 247 -9.30 25.36 -13.84
N PRO A 248 -10.44 24.82 -14.32
CA PRO A 248 -10.45 23.84 -15.40
C PRO A 248 -9.97 24.42 -16.75
N ALA A 249 -9.88 25.75 -16.91
CA ALA A 249 -9.25 26.35 -18.07
C ALA A 249 -7.78 25.92 -18.25
N THR A 250 -7.12 25.48 -17.17
CA THR A 250 -5.75 24.95 -17.18
C THR A 250 -5.69 23.41 -17.09
N ALA A 251 -6.82 22.72 -17.24
CA ALA A 251 -6.94 21.30 -16.92
C ALA A 251 -5.94 20.40 -17.68
N SER A 252 -5.53 20.78 -18.89
CA SER A 252 -4.57 20.05 -19.72
C SER A 252 -3.13 20.12 -19.21
N GLN A 253 -2.80 21.11 -18.37
CA GLN A 253 -1.46 21.35 -17.83
C GLN A 253 -1.21 20.62 -16.50
N ARG A 254 -2.27 20.03 -15.91
CA ARG A 254 -2.20 19.34 -14.62
C ARG A 254 -1.42 18.02 -14.75
N PRO A 255 -0.43 17.77 -13.87
CA PRO A 255 0.30 16.50 -13.89
C PRO A 255 -0.59 15.33 -13.45
N ALA A 256 -1.43 15.49 -12.42
CA ALA A 256 -2.37 14.46 -12.00
C ALA A 256 -3.65 14.52 -12.85
N ARG A 257 -3.96 13.42 -13.55
CA ARG A 257 -5.11 13.31 -14.47
C ARG A 257 -6.07 12.20 -14.11
N PHE A 258 -5.56 11.08 -13.61
CA PHE A 258 -6.36 9.92 -13.24
C PHE A 258 -5.89 9.32 -11.93
N ILE A 259 -6.76 8.55 -11.31
CA ILE A 259 -6.43 7.60 -10.26
C ILE A 259 -6.63 6.19 -10.79
N ARG A 260 -5.74 5.26 -10.43
CA ARG A 260 -5.88 3.82 -10.69
C ARG A 260 -5.98 3.07 -9.39
N LEU A 261 -6.99 2.22 -9.28
CA LEU A 261 -7.19 1.30 -8.16
C LEU A 261 -6.48 -0.02 -8.47
N GLU A 262 -5.66 -0.49 -7.54
CA GLU A 262 -4.87 -1.72 -7.66
C GLU A 262 -5.16 -2.60 -6.43
N LYS A 263 -5.31 -3.91 -6.61
CA LYS A 263 -5.49 -4.84 -5.48
C LYS A 263 -4.35 -5.83 -5.36
N ALA A 264 -4.09 -6.26 -4.13
CA ALA A 264 -3.25 -7.42 -3.87
C ALA A 264 -3.95 -8.67 -4.41
N VAL A 265 -3.18 -9.61 -4.94
CA VAL A 265 -3.64 -10.97 -5.19
C VAL A 265 -3.10 -11.85 -4.07
N SER A 266 -4.01 -12.44 -3.30
CA SER A 266 -3.64 -13.38 -2.25
C SER A 266 -3.02 -14.62 -2.86
N ILE A 267 -1.80 -14.93 -2.44
CA ILE A 267 -1.11 -16.15 -2.86
C ILE A 267 -1.70 -17.33 -2.07
N PRO A 268 -2.24 -18.36 -2.75
CA PRO A 268 -2.84 -19.49 -2.05
C PRO A 268 -1.77 -20.31 -1.30
N SER A 269 -2.21 -21.14 -0.35
CA SER A 269 -1.33 -22.13 0.29
C SER A 269 -0.72 -23.06 -0.76
N MET A 270 0.49 -23.55 -0.48
CA MET A 270 1.17 -24.57 -1.29
C MET A 270 0.39 -25.90 -1.37
N ASP A 271 -0.61 -26.11 -0.50
CA ASP A 271 -1.52 -27.27 -0.59
C ASP A 271 -2.58 -27.11 -1.70
N VAL A 272 -2.81 -25.88 -2.18
CA VAL A 272 -3.79 -25.58 -3.22
C VAL A 272 -3.08 -25.44 -4.58
N VAL A 273 -2.05 -24.58 -4.66
CA VAL A 273 -1.22 -24.42 -5.86
C VAL A 273 0.23 -24.18 -5.41
N LYS A 274 1.17 -24.98 -5.94
CA LYS A 274 2.60 -24.83 -5.69
C LYS A 274 3.24 -23.99 -6.78
N LEU A 275 3.11 -22.66 -6.68
CA LEU A 275 3.72 -21.76 -7.66
C LEU A 275 5.24 -21.93 -7.70
N ALA A 276 5.81 -22.03 -8.90
CA ALA A 276 7.25 -21.93 -9.10
C ALA A 276 7.69 -20.46 -8.93
N PRO A 277 8.92 -20.17 -8.48
CA PRO A 277 9.42 -18.79 -8.39
C PRO A 277 9.29 -18.01 -9.71
N ALA A 278 9.45 -18.69 -10.85
CA ALA A 278 9.28 -18.11 -12.18
C ALA A 278 7.88 -17.53 -12.44
N ALA A 279 6.84 -17.93 -11.70
CA ALA A 279 5.48 -17.41 -11.86
C ALA A 279 5.33 -15.91 -11.54
N PHE A 280 6.21 -15.37 -10.69
CA PHE A 280 6.15 -13.96 -10.28
C PHE A 280 6.98 -13.05 -11.20
N GLY A 281 8.19 -13.49 -11.57
CA GLY A 281 9.07 -12.78 -12.51
C GLY A 281 9.86 -11.64 -11.86
N ALA A 282 9.74 -10.41 -12.38
CA ALA A 282 10.47 -9.22 -11.94
C ALA A 282 9.98 -8.62 -10.62
N SER A 283 8.96 -9.23 -10.02
CA SER A 283 8.45 -8.92 -8.69
C SER A 283 8.28 -10.20 -7.88
N ASP A 284 8.01 -10.08 -6.59
CA ASP A 284 7.76 -11.18 -5.65
C ASP A 284 6.29 -11.26 -5.19
N TYR A 285 5.40 -10.53 -5.87
CA TYR A 285 3.99 -10.43 -5.56
C TYR A 285 3.12 -10.52 -6.82
N MET A 286 1.81 -10.71 -6.61
CA MET A 286 0.82 -10.59 -7.67
C MET A 286 -0.16 -9.44 -7.40
N ARG A 287 -0.52 -8.65 -8.42
CA ARG A 287 -1.48 -7.54 -8.35
C ARG A 287 -2.37 -7.50 -9.58
N GLU A 288 -3.59 -7.00 -9.39
CA GLU A 288 -4.57 -6.74 -10.44
C GLU A 288 -5.02 -5.29 -10.40
N ILE A 289 -5.46 -4.76 -11.54
CA ILE A 289 -6.05 -3.42 -11.59
C ILE A 289 -7.57 -3.56 -11.48
N VAL A 290 -8.18 -2.75 -10.62
CA VAL A 290 -9.62 -2.76 -10.33
C VAL A 290 -10.37 -1.76 -11.22
N GLY A 291 -9.76 -0.61 -11.50
CA GLY A 291 -10.38 0.42 -12.33
C GLY A 291 -9.69 1.77 -12.23
N TYR A 292 -10.28 2.74 -12.93
CA TYR A 292 -9.79 4.09 -13.13
C TYR A 292 -10.90 5.09 -12.90
N ALA A 293 -10.50 6.30 -12.49
CA ALA A 293 -11.36 7.47 -12.50
C ALA A 293 -10.56 8.74 -12.79
N PRO A 294 -11.20 9.80 -13.31
CA PRO A 294 -10.54 11.09 -13.47
C PRO A 294 -10.24 11.75 -12.12
N VAL A 295 -9.18 12.56 -12.09
CA VAL A 295 -8.89 13.49 -10.99
C VAL A 295 -9.47 14.85 -11.35
N GLU A 296 -10.29 15.41 -10.47
CA GLU A 296 -10.93 16.72 -10.69
C GLU A 296 -9.91 17.87 -10.70
N PRO A 297 -10.21 19.05 -11.28
CA PRO A 297 -9.24 20.14 -11.45
C PRO A 297 -8.46 20.50 -10.19
N ASP A 298 -9.13 20.61 -9.04
CA ASP A 298 -8.54 20.90 -7.73
C ASP A 298 -7.73 19.73 -7.12
N GLY A 299 -7.59 18.62 -7.86
CA GLY A 299 -6.91 17.42 -7.42
C GLY A 299 -7.80 16.47 -6.62
N SER A 300 -9.07 16.80 -6.40
CA SER A 300 -9.97 15.97 -5.60
C SER A 300 -10.43 14.71 -6.34
N VAL A 301 -10.74 13.66 -5.57
CA VAL A 301 -11.21 12.37 -6.06
C VAL A 301 -12.26 11.83 -5.08
N ARG A 302 -13.44 11.45 -5.57
CA ARG A 302 -14.47 10.79 -4.75
C ARG A 302 -15.15 9.67 -5.52
N ILE A 303 -14.71 8.43 -5.31
CA ILE A 303 -15.09 7.31 -6.18
C ILE A 303 -15.47 6.07 -5.40
N GLU A 304 -16.28 5.22 -6.02
CA GLU A 304 -16.57 3.89 -5.50
C GLU A 304 -15.32 3.01 -5.54
N VAL A 305 -15.18 2.16 -4.53
CA VAL A 305 -14.11 1.16 -4.41
C VAL A 305 -14.72 -0.16 -3.94
N PRO A 306 -14.17 -1.32 -4.32
CA PRO A 306 -14.70 -2.59 -3.87
C PRO A 306 -14.60 -2.73 -2.34
N ALA A 307 -15.71 -3.07 -1.69
CA ALA A 307 -15.72 -3.29 -0.25
C ALA A 307 -15.13 -4.65 0.12
N ASN A 308 -14.55 -4.73 1.32
CA ASN A 308 -13.85 -5.92 1.84
C ASN A 308 -12.74 -6.46 0.92
N VAL A 309 -12.15 -5.59 0.09
CA VAL A 309 -10.99 -5.88 -0.74
C VAL A 309 -9.84 -5.00 -0.30
N ALA A 310 -8.66 -5.58 -0.10
CA ALA A 310 -7.43 -4.81 0.09
C ALA A 310 -7.03 -4.17 -1.24
N PHE A 311 -7.06 -2.83 -1.28
CA PHE A 311 -6.68 -2.07 -2.46
C PHE A 311 -5.70 -0.95 -2.11
N THR A 312 -4.98 -0.48 -3.11
CA THR A 312 -4.17 0.74 -3.06
C THR A 312 -4.50 1.56 -4.30
N PHE A 313 -3.96 2.77 -4.39
CA PHE A 313 -4.19 3.59 -5.57
C PHE A 313 -2.95 4.37 -5.99
N SER A 314 -2.93 4.67 -7.28
CA SER A 314 -1.85 5.36 -7.97
C SER A 314 -2.40 6.61 -8.65
N VAL A 315 -1.72 7.75 -8.49
CA VAL A 315 -2.01 8.96 -9.25
C VAL A 315 -1.28 8.90 -10.59
N LEU A 316 -1.98 9.19 -11.68
CA LEU A 316 -1.50 8.99 -13.04
C LEU A 316 -1.44 10.29 -13.86
N ASP A 317 -0.53 10.32 -14.83
CA ASP A 317 -0.47 11.35 -15.86
C ASP A 317 -1.53 11.17 -16.96
N VAL A 318 -1.50 12.06 -17.96
CA VAL A 318 -2.42 12.02 -19.12
C VAL A 318 -2.32 10.72 -19.93
N ASN A 319 -1.16 10.04 -19.89
CA ASN A 319 -0.91 8.79 -20.61
C ASN A 319 -1.31 7.55 -19.79
N GLY A 320 -1.88 7.74 -18.59
CA GLY A 320 -2.24 6.65 -17.68
C GLY A 320 -1.05 6.02 -16.95
N ARG A 321 0.09 6.72 -16.85
CA ARG A 321 1.32 6.25 -16.19
C ARG A 321 1.41 6.83 -14.79
N ARG A 322 1.83 6.01 -13.82
CA ARG A 322 1.96 6.49 -12.44
C ARG A 322 3.02 7.57 -12.30
N ILE A 323 2.67 8.65 -11.59
CA ILE A 323 3.57 9.79 -11.31
C ILE A 323 4.05 9.84 -9.86
N SER A 324 3.52 8.97 -9.00
CA SER A 324 3.95 8.79 -7.61
C SER A 324 4.83 7.54 -7.44
N PRO A 325 5.60 7.45 -6.34
CA PRO A 325 6.13 6.17 -5.88
C PRO A 325 5.02 5.12 -5.68
N VAL A 326 5.38 3.85 -5.72
CA VAL A 326 4.45 2.75 -5.41
C VAL A 326 4.02 2.87 -3.95
N GLN A 327 2.72 2.87 -3.70
CA GLN A 327 2.18 2.82 -2.34
C GLN A 327 2.28 1.39 -1.80
N SER A 328 2.87 1.26 -0.61
CA SER A 328 3.07 -0.01 0.12
C SER A 328 2.03 -0.26 1.21
N VAL A 329 0.99 0.57 1.27
CA VAL A 329 -0.11 0.47 2.24
C VAL A 329 -1.40 0.07 1.53
N TRP A 330 -2.07 -0.93 2.09
CA TRP A 330 -3.38 -1.40 1.66
C TRP A 330 -4.48 -0.70 2.46
N LEU A 331 -5.41 -0.10 1.74
CA LEU A 331 -6.67 0.40 2.25
C LEU A 331 -7.73 -0.70 2.14
N GLN A 332 -8.74 -0.58 3.00
CA GLN A 332 -9.94 -1.40 2.96
C GLN A 332 -11.11 -0.54 3.40
N VAL A 333 -12.29 -0.80 2.84
CA VAL A 333 -13.55 -0.20 3.27
C VAL A 333 -14.60 -1.30 3.48
N LYS A 334 -15.57 -1.05 4.35
CA LYS A 334 -16.79 -1.84 4.47
C LYS A 334 -17.84 -1.37 3.44
N PRO A 335 -18.83 -2.19 3.10
CA PRO A 335 -19.90 -1.78 2.20
C PRO A 335 -20.61 -0.53 2.72
N GLY A 336 -20.80 0.48 1.87
CA GLY A 336 -21.39 1.77 2.21
C GLY A 336 -20.51 2.73 3.01
N GLU A 337 -19.32 2.32 3.44
CA GLU A 337 -18.40 3.17 4.19
C GLU A 337 -17.77 4.23 3.28
N VAL A 338 -17.60 5.44 3.81
CA VAL A 338 -16.83 6.52 3.17
C VAL A 338 -15.57 6.74 3.99
N VAL A 339 -14.40 6.58 3.37
CA VAL A 339 -13.10 6.89 3.96
C VAL A 339 -12.56 8.16 3.32
N THR A 340 -12.36 9.19 4.15
CA THR A 340 -11.86 10.49 3.69
C THR A 340 -10.38 10.66 4.05
N CYS A 341 -9.61 11.22 3.13
CA CYS A 341 -8.26 11.72 3.38
C CYS A 341 -8.08 13.14 2.83
N ASN A 342 -7.24 13.93 3.50
CA ASN A 342 -6.87 15.26 3.01
C ASN A 342 -6.14 15.16 1.67
N GLY A 343 -5.21 14.22 1.57
CA GLY A 343 -4.43 14.03 0.35
C GLY A 343 -3.46 12.85 0.43
N CYS A 344 -2.35 13.00 -0.27
CA CYS A 344 -1.25 12.07 -0.32
C CYS A 344 -0.29 12.26 0.87
N HIS A 345 0.72 11.39 0.94
CA HIS A 345 1.71 11.44 2.01
C HIS A 345 3.10 11.14 1.47
N ARG A 346 4.13 11.58 2.19
CA ARG A 346 5.51 11.15 1.92
C ARG A 346 5.87 9.93 2.77
N PRO A 347 6.65 8.98 2.23
CA PRO A 347 7.19 7.91 3.05
C PRO A 347 7.98 8.50 4.22
N ALA A 348 7.73 7.99 5.42
CA ALA A 348 8.45 8.43 6.60
C ALA A 348 9.96 8.17 6.44
N THR A 349 10.77 9.08 6.98
CA THR A 349 12.24 8.96 7.01
C THR A 349 12.74 9.20 8.41
N ALA A 350 14.01 8.88 8.69
CA ALA A 350 14.61 9.21 9.98
C ALA A 350 14.56 10.73 10.29
N GLN A 351 14.58 11.57 9.25
CA GLN A 351 14.50 13.03 9.36
C GLN A 351 13.05 13.55 9.43
N GLN A 352 12.08 12.79 8.93
CA GLN A 352 10.65 13.08 9.01
C GLN A 352 9.89 11.81 9.42
N PRO A 353 9.96 11.40 10.70
CA PRO A 353 9.33 10.18 11.21
C PRO A 353 7.85 10.41 11.52
N ILE A 354 7.12 11.02 10.59
CA ILE A 354 5.69 11.31 10.73
C ILE A 354 4.85 10.26 10.03
N SER A 355 3.72 9.95 10.63
CA SER A 355 2.75 8.98 10.17
C SER A 355 1.47 9.64 9.68
N HIS A 356 0.81 8.90 8.80
CA HIS A 356 -0.50 9.18 8.23
C HIS A 356 -1.49 8.07 8.61
N GLY A 357 -2.70 8.10 8.04
CA GLY A 357 -3.66 7.00 8.17
C GLY A 357 -4.53 7.07 9.42
N ARG A 358 -4.57 8.23 10.10
CA ARG A 358 -5.55 8.57 11.12
C ARG A 358 -6.16 9.94 10.81
N ALA A 359 -7.47 10.09 11.02
CA ALA A 359 -8.13 11.37 10.89
C ALA A 359 -7.59 12.38 11.91
N GLY A 360 -7.53 13.66 11.53
CA GLY A 360 -7.12 14.73 12.45
C GLY A 360 -5.63 14.78 12.77
N LEU A 361 -4.75 14.22 11.92
CA LEU A 361 -3.30 14.38 12.06
C LEU A 361 -2.76 15.66 11.42
N PHE A 362 -3.38 16.12 10.33
CA PHE A 362 -2.95 17.28 9.55
C PHE A 362 -4.14 18.16 9.22
N ALA A 363 -3.91 19.48 9.16
CA ALA A 363 -4.86 20.38 8.52
C ALA A 363 -4.88 20.09 7.02
N SER A 364 -6.02 20.23 6.36
CA SER A 364 -6.05 20.12 4.90
C SER A 364 -5.40 21.36 4.28
N ALA A 365 -4.57 21.14 3.26
CA ALA A 365 -3.97 22.20 2.45
C ALA A 365 -5.00 22.94 1.59
N TYR A 366 -6.15 22.32 1.31
CA TYR A 366 -7.20 22.90 0.47
C TYR A 366 -8.56 22.98 1.18
N SER A 367 -9.03 24.21 1.35
CA SER A 367 -10.30 24.50 2.01
C SER A 367 -11.54 24.18 1.18
N GLY A 368 -11.39 23.89 -0.12
CA GLY A 368 -12.54 23.75 -1.02
C GLY A 368 -13.18 25.09 -1.38
N ALA A 369 -14.42 25.03 -1.86
CA ALA A 369 -15.21 26.17 -2.30
C ALA A 369 -15.40 27.22 -1.20
N ALA A 370 -15.21 28.50 -1.54
CA ALA A 370 -15.29 29.59 -0.59
C ALA A 370 -16.72 29.88 -0.08
N ALA A 371 -17.75 29.57 -0.88
CA ALA A 371 -19.14 29.86 -0.56
C ALA A 371 -20.10 28.88 -1.26
N THR A 372 -21.25 28.64 -0.62
CA THR A 372 -22.32 27.80 -1.19
C THR A 372 -22.98 28.47 -2.39
N GLY A 373 -23.20 27.71 -3.45
CA GLY A 373 -23.90 28.14 -4.66
C GLY A 373 -23.06 28.96 -5.63
N THR A 374 -21.83 29.30 -5.27
CA THR A 374 -20.90 30.03 -6.14
C THR A 374 -20.09 29.03 -6.97
N ALA A 375 -20.23 29.09 -8.29
CA ALA A 375 -19.48 28.24 -9.21
C ALA A 375 -17.97 28.46 -9.07
N PHE A 376 -17.19 27.39 -9.32
CA PHE A 376 -15.74 27.50 -9.44
C PHE A 376 -15.38 28.36 -10.66
N PRO A 377 -14.20 29.01 -10.70
CA PRO A 377 -13.77 29.81 -11.84
C PRO A 377 -13.91 29.06 -13.17
N HIS A 378 -14.40 29.75 -14.21
CA HIS A 378 -14.61 29.21 -15.57
C HIS A 378 -15.49 27.94 -15.67
N THR A 379 -16.30 27.65 -14.64
CA THR A 379 -17.29 26.55 -14.68
C THR A 379 -18.71 27.04 -14.96
N TYR A 380 -19.61 26.11 -15.29
CA TYR A 380 -21.03 26.40 -15.46
C TYR A 380 -21.63 27.03 -14.19
N ALA A 381 -22.12 28.27 -14.32
CA ALA A 381 -22.75 28.98 -13.21
C ALA A 381 -24.21 28.58 -12.93
N SER A 382 -24.86 27.89 -13.87
CA SER A 382 -26.25 27.43 -13.73
C SER A 382 -26.60 26.36 -14.79
N GLY A 383 -27.75 25.71 -14.62
CA GLY A 383 -28.27 24.71 -15.57
C GLY A 383 -27.87 23.27 -15.23
N ALA A 384 -28.22 22.34 -16.10
CA ALA A 384 -28.04 20.89 -15.86
C ALA A 384 -26.56 20.45 -15.76
N ASN A 385 -25.63 21.28 -16.24
CA ASN A 385 -24.19 21.01 -16.22
C ASN A 385 -23.46 21.72 -15.06
N ALA A 386 -24.19 22.45 -14.19
CA ALA A 386 -23.60 23.20 -13.11
C ALA A 386 -23.52 22.38 -11.81
N PHE A 387 -22.30 21.97 -11.45
CA PHE A 387 -22.00 21.34 -10.16
C PHE A 387 -21.71 22.42 -9.11
N LEU A 388 -22.73 23.15 -8.68
CA LEU A 388 -22.57 24.23 -7.70
C LEU A 388 -22.21 23.66 -6.31
N PRO A 389 -21.11 24.10 -5.68
CA PRO A 389 -20.63 23.54 -4.42
C PRO A 389 -21.39 24.11 -3.21
N ASN A 390 -21.35 23.38 -2.08
CA ASN A 390 -21.51 23.96 -0.76
C ASN A 390 -20.17 24.54 -0.29
N ALA A 391 -20.19 25.53 0.61
CA ALA A 391 -18.97 26.05 1.23
C ALA A 391 -18.15 24.90 1.86
N GLY A 392 -16.86 24.82 1.53
CA GLY A 392 -15.93 23.79 1.99
C GLY A 392 -15.80 22.56 1.06
N GLU A 393 -16.72 22.37 0.12
CA GLU A 393 -16.67 21.23 -0.82
C GLU A 393 -15.54 21.40 -1.83
N SER A 394 -14.81 20.32 -2.05
CA SER A 394 -14.00 20.11 -3.26
C SER A 394 -14.87 19.93 -4.50
N MET A 395 -14.25 20.01 -5.68
CA MET A 395 -14.93 19.79 -6.95
C MET A 395 -15.52 18.37 -7.04
N ALA A 396 -14.82 17.36 -6.55
CA ALA A 396 -15.33 16.00 -6.46
C ALA A 396 -16.54 15.93 -5.51
N GLU A 397 -16.46 16.46 -4.29
CA GLU A 397 -17.61 16.45 -3.38
C GLU A 397 -18.86 17.10 -4.02
N ALA A 398 -18.70 18.25 -4.69
CA ALA A 398 -19.79 18.96 -5.36
C ALA A 398 -20.39 18.17 -6.54
N ARG A 399 -19.54 17.61 -7.41
CA ARG A 399 -19.97 16.82 -8.57
C ARG A 399 -20.68 15.54 -8.14
N MET A 400 -20.11 14.82 -7.18
CA MET A 400 -20.66 13.54 -6.72
C MET A 400 -21.96 13.76 -5.95
N ARG A 401 -22.07 14.79 -5.09
CA ARG A 401 -23.34 15.16 -4.46
C ARG A 401 -24.42 15.43 -5.50
N THR A 402 -24.09 16.18 -6.55
CA THR A 402 -25.04 16.47 -7.64
C THR A 402 -25.46 15.19 -8.35
N SER A 403 -24.50 14.36 -8.78
CA SER A 403 -24.76 13.07 -9.44
C SER A 403 -25.63 12.13 -8.61
N CYS A 404 -25.43 12.07 -7.29
CA CYS A 404 -26.24 11.29 -6.36
C CYS A 404 -27.70 11.76 -6.21
N THR A 405 -28.05 12.90 -6.80
CA THR A 405 -29.42 13.44 -6.81
C THR A 405 -30.02 13.51 -8.21
N SER A 406 -29.20 13.73 -9.24
CA SER A 406 -29.66 14.02 -10.60
C SER A 406 -29.48 12.88 -11.60
N ASP A 407 -28.50 12.00 -11.38
CA ASP A 407 -28.17 10.97 -12.36
C ASP A 407 -28.99 9.69 -12.18
N VAL A 408 -29.19 8.99 -13.29
CA VAL A 408 -29.76 7.64 -13.32
C VAL A 408 -28.78 6.71 -14.03
N PRO A 409 -28.25 5.67 -13.37
CA PRO A 409 -28.44 5.35 -11.95
C PRO A 409 -27.84 6.41 -11.02
N ARG A 410 -28.32 6.44 -9.77
CA ARG A 410 -27.87 7.37 -8.73
C ARG A 410 -26.35 7.28 -8.55
N CYS A 411 -25.69 8.41 -8.31
CA CYS A 411 -24.25 8.51 -8.06
C CYS A 411 -23.35 8.01 -9.22
N LYS A 412 -23.87 7.94 -10.45
CA LYS A 412 -23.16 7.42 -11.63
C LYS A 412 -21.74 7.99 -11.82
N GLN A 413 -21.48 9.23 -11.45
CA GLN A 413 -20.16 9.86 -11.61
C GLN A 413 -19.09 9.31 -10.65
N MET A 414 -19.48 8.57 -9.60
CA MET A 414 -18.54 7.91 -8.67
C MET A 414 -18.04 6.56 -9.19
N VAL A 415 -18.74 5.97 -10.17
CA VAL A 415 -18.48 4.62 -10.66
C VAL A 415 -17.17 4.61 -11.47
N PRO A 416 -16.17 3.81 -11.09
CA PRO A 416 -14.93 3.65 -11.86
C PRO A 416 -15.17 3.02 -13.23
N SER A 417 -14.10 2.94 -14.01
CA SER A 417 -14.10 2.33 -15.33
C SER A 417 -12.87 1.42 -15.49
N VAL A 418 -12.98 0.32 -16.24
CA VAL A 418 -11.79 -0.44 -16.68
C VAL A 418 -11.05 0.22 -17.84
N ASN A 419 -11.53 1.38 -18.30
CA ASN A 419 -10.92 2.22 -19.33
C ASN A 419 -10.47 3.57 -18.74
N VAL A 420 -9.41 4.14 -19.31
CA VAL A 420 -8.93 5.49 -18.94
C VAL A 420 -9.68 6.51 -19.77
N LEU A 421 -10.64 7.19 -19.14
CA LEU A 421 -11.58 8.10 -19.79
C LEU A 421 -11.58 9.46 -19.11
N TYR A 422 -11.44 10.52 -19.91
CA TYR A 422 -11.62 11.90 -19.48
C TYR A 422 -12.55 12.62 -20.45
N THR A 423 -13.52 13.33 -19.89
CA THR A 423 -14.33 14.32 -20.59
C THR A 423 -14.37 15.56 -19.71
N ASP A 424 -14.15 16.73 -20.30
CA ASP A 424 -14.29 17.98 -19.57
C ASP A 424 -15.77 18.28 -19.35
N VAL A 425 -16.20 18.10 -18.10
CA VAL A 425 -17.57 18.38 -17.66
C VAL A 425 -17.68 19.70 -16.88
N TRP A 426 -16.56 20.38 -16.66
CA TRP A 426 -16.48 21.55 -15.78
C TRP A 426 -16.47 22.84 -16.56
N THR A 427 -15.65 22.91 -17.61
CA THR A 427 -15.40 24.16 -18.33
C THR A 427 -16.65 24.66 -19.04
N ASP A 428 -17.06 25.90 -18.73
CA ASP A 428 -18.07 26.61 -19.49
C ASP A 428 -17.48 27.11 -20.82
N PRO A 429 -17.94 26.62 -21.98
CA PRO A 429 -17.40 27.02 -23.29
C PRO A 429 -17.62 28.51 -23.60
N ALA A 430 -18.49 29.21 -22.86
CA ALA A 430 -18.63 30.65 -22.97
C ALA A 430 -17.49 31.43 -22.30
N GLN A 431 -16.71 30.78 -21.42
CA GLN A 431 -15.66 31.42 -20.61
C GLN A 431 -14.25 30.91 -20.94
N ALA A 432 -14.10 29.62 -21.28
CA ALA A 432 -12.83 29.01 -21.67
C ALA A 432 -13.03 27.82 -22.62
N THR A 433 -11.95 27.38 -23.29
CA THR A 433 -12.01 26.21 -24.19
C THR A 433 -11.97 24.91 -23.37
N PRO A 434 -12.98 24.02 -23.46
CA PRO A 434 -12.94 22.73 -22.78
C PRO A 434 -11.74 21.88 -23.20
N ALA A 435 -11.16 21.17 -22.25
CA ALA A 435 -10.02 20.30 -22.49
C ALA A 435 -10.41 19.11 -23.39
N ALA A 436 -9.48 18.71 -24.28
CA ALA A 436 -9.69 17.58 -25.17
C ALA A 436 -9.95 16.27 -24.39
N PRO A 437 -10.85 15.41 -24.89
CA PRO A 437 -11.12 14.13 -24.24
C PRO A 437 -9.90 13.21 -24.30
N VAL A 438 -9.77 12.35 -23.30
CA VAL A 438 -8.81 11.25 -23.30
C VAL A 438 -9.61 9.96 -23.30
N SER A 439 -9.26 9.03 -24.18
CA SER A 439 -9.96 7.76 -24.31
C SER A 439 -8.98 6.65 -24.67
N TYR A 440 -8.60 5.85 -23.67
CA TYR A 440 -7.82 4.63 -23.88
C TYR A 440 -8.69 3.44 -23.48
N ARG A 441 -9.23 2.76 -24.47
CA ARG A 441 -10.18 1.66 -24.28
C ARG A 441 -9.65 0.36 -24.84
N TYR A 442 -9.96 -0.75 -24.19
CA TYR A 442 -9.61 -2.07 -24.72
C TYR A 442 -10.56 -2.54 -25.84
N ASP A 443 -11.77 -2.00 -25.92
CA ASP A 443 -12.71 -2.24 -27.02
C ASP A 443 -12.53 -1.26 -28.18
N ASP A 444 -11.40 -0.54 -28.23
CA ASP A 444 -11.03 0.27 -29.38
C ASP A 444 -10.73 -0.66 -30.59
N PRO A 445 -11.26 -0.38 -31.79
CA PRO A 445 -11.00 -1.19 -32.99
C PRO A 445 -9.52 -1.32 -33.38
N THR A 446 -8.65 -0.45 -32.86
CA THR A 446 -7.20 -0.50 -33.07
C THR A 446 -6.48 -1.39 -32.05
N PHE A 447 -7.17 -1.89 -31.02
CA PHE A 447 -6.62 -2.84 -30.06
C PHE A 447 -6.87 -4.27 -30.55
N MET A 448 -5.81 -4.89 -31.08
CA MET A 448 -5.92 -6.12 -31.88
C MET A 448 -5.43 -7.39 -31.14
N THR A 449 -5.07 -7.27 -29.86
CA THR A 449 -4.65 -8.38 -29.00
C THR A 449 -5.74 -8.74 -27.98
N PRO A 450 -5.60 -9.86 -27.25
CA PRO A 450 -6.58 -10.23 -26.23
C PRO A 450 -6.80 -9.12 -25.19
N ILE A 451 -8.06 -8.87 -24.82
CA ILE A 451 -8.43 -7.87 -23.82
C ILE A 451 -8.21 -8.45 -22.41
N PRO A 452 -7.47 -7.79 -21.51
CA PRO A 452 -7.10 -8.31 -20.18
C PRO A 452 -8.24 -8.20 -19.15
N THR A 453 -9.50 -8.15 -19.58
CA THR A 453 -10.67 -8.06 -18.71
C THR A 453 -11.89 -8.69 -19.37
N SER A 454 -12.95 -8.94 -18.60
CA SER A 454 -14.17 -9.55 -19.14
C SER A 454 -14.98 -8.54 -19.97
N PRO A 455 -15.72 -9.00 -21.00
CA PRO A 455 -16.63 -8.13 -21.76
C PRO A 455 -17.70 -7.43 -20.90
N ALA A 456 -18.12 -8.06 -19.80
CA ALA A 456 -19.04 -7.45 -18.83
C ALA A 456 -18.41 -6.20 -18.20
N CYS A 457 -17.15 -6.29 -17.77
CA CYS A 457 -16.42 -5.18 -17.17
C CYS A 457 -16.10 -4.04 -18.15
N VAL A 458 -15.86 -4.38 -19.42
CA VAL A 458 -15.72 -3.37 -20.49
C VAL A 458 -17.01 -2.55 -20.66
N SER A 459 -18.16 -3.22 -20.52
CA SER A 459 -19.48 -2.63 -20.73
C SER A 459 -19.96 -1.84 -19.52
N ALA A 460 -19.78 -2.39 -18.32
CA ALA A 460 -20.19 -1.79 -17.06
C ALA A 460 -19.26 -2.26 -15.93
N TRP A 461 -18.70 -1.31 -15.19
CA TRP A 461 -17.88 -1.63 -14.04
C TRP A 461 -18.74 -2.18 -12.89
N ALA A 462 -18.17 -3.11 -12.13
CA ALA A 462 -18.70 -3.64 -10.89
C ALA A 462 -17.56 -3.93 -9.91
N ALA A 463 -17.86 -4.09 -8.61
CA ALA A 463 -16.86 -4.30 -7.56
C ALA A 463 -15.92 -5.51 -7.80
N ASN A 464 -16.35 -6.50 -8.58
CA ASN A 464 -15.56 -7.69 -8.94
C ASN A 464 -14.79 -7.54 -10.26
N CYS A 465 -14.87 -6.40 -10.95
CA CYS A 465 -14.16 -6.19 -12.20
C CYS A 465 -12.64 -6.11 -12.01
N ARG A 466 -11.90 -6.86 -12.82
CA ARG A 466 -10.44 -6.94 -12.78
C ARG A 466 -9.86 -6.81 -14.17
N ILE A 467 -8.72 -6.13 -14.25
CA ILE A 467 -7.77 -6.22 -15.34
C ILE A 467 -6.63 -7.12 -14.86
N VAL A 468 -6.44 -8.24 -15.54
CA VAL A 468 -5.47 -9.30 -15.23
C VAL A 468 -4.50 -9.41 -16.39
N ILE A 469 -3.21 -9.16 -16.16
CA ILE A 469 -2.20 -9.08 -17.21
C ILE A 469 -1.13 -10.16 -16.98
N ASN A 470 -1.39 -11.37 -17.47
CA ASN A 470 -0.37 -12.41 -17.60
C ASN A 470 0.49 -12.13 -18.83
N TYR A 471 1.81 -12.02 -18.66
CA TYR A 471 2.73 -11.63 -19.72
C TYR A 471 2.59 -12.49 -20.99
N PRO A 472 2.57 -13.84 -20.92
CA PRO A 472 2.49 -14.67 -22.12
C PRO A 472 1.22 -14.44 -22.94
N GLN A 473 0.11 -14.11 -22.29
CA GLN A 473 -1.18 -13.97 -22.94
C GLN A 473 -1.40 -12.57 -23.54
N TYR A 474 -0.94 -11.52 -22.83
CA TYR A 474 -1.32 -10.15 -23.16
C TYR A 474 -0.17 -9.29 -23.67
N ILE A 475 1.03 -9.42 -23.10
CA ILE A 475 2.18 -8.60 -23.49
C ILE A 475 2.92 -9.25 -24.65
N GLN A 476 3.21 -10.55 -24.58
CA GLN A 476 3.85 -11.29 -25.68
C GLN A 476 3.00 -11.21 -26.97
N ALA A 477 1.67 -11.24 -26.83
CA ALA A 477 0.76 -11.10 -27.98
C ALA A 477 0.91 -9.76 -28.70
N LEU A 478 1.33 -8.67 -28.03
CA LEU A 478 1.62 -7.39 -28.68
C LEU A 478 2.83 -7.49 -29.60
N TRP A 479 3.87 -8.20 -29.14
CA TRP A 479 5.11 -8.40 -29.88
C TRP A 479 4.90 -9.29 -31.10
N ASP A 480 4.09 -10.33 -30.97
CA ASP A 480 3.82 -11.31 -32.02
C ASP A 480 2.74 -10.86 -33.02
N LEU A 481 1.98 -9.81 -32.70
CA LEU A 481 0.93 -9.32 -33.59
C LEU A 481 1.51 -8.77 -34.89
N ALA A 482 1.05 -9.33 -36.01
CA ALA A 482 1.47 -8.96 -37.35
C ALA A 482 1.14 -7.48 -37.67
N ARG A 483 2.15 -6.73 -38.09
CA ARG A 483 2.06 -5.29 -38.41
C ARG A 483 2.45 -5.01 -39.85
N GLN A 484 1.68 -5.61 -40.76
CA GLN A 484 1.94 -5.56 -42.19
C GLN A 484 1.11 -4.49 -42.88
N THR A 485 1.76 -3.71 -43.74
CA THR A 485 1.08 -2.89 -44.75
C THR A 485 0.89 -3.74 -45.99
N VAL A 486 -0.36 -3.98 -46.38
CA VAL A 486 -0.70 -4.78 -47.57
C VAL A 486 -1.33 -3.88 -48.63
N VAL A 487 -0.72 -3.85 -49.81
CA VAL A 487 -1.24 -3.12 -50.98
C VAL A 487 -1.49 -4.14 -52.09
N ALA A 488 -2.73 -4.20 -52.59
CA ALA A 488 -3.14 -5.15 -53.64
C ALA A 488 -2.80 -6.63 -53.33
N GLY A 489 -2.89 -7.03 -52.06
CA GLY A 489 -2.61 -8.41 -51.62
C GLY A 489 -1.12 -8.74 -51.43
N VAL A 490 -0.22 -7.75 -51.60
CA VAL A 490 1.22 -7.90 -51.37
C VAL A 490 1.63 -7.12 -50.13
N VAL A 491 2.40 -7.75 -49.24
CA VAL A 491 3.02 -7.07 -48.09
C VAL A 491 4.08 -6.11 -48.62
N THR A 492 3.86 -4.80 -48.46
CA THR A 492 4.78 -3.75 -48.89
C THR A 492 5.64 -3.21 -47.76
N ALA A 493 5.25 -3.45 -46.51
CA ALA A 493 6.05 -3.18 -45.32
C ALA A 493 5.63 -4.13 -44.20
N ASP A 494 6.57 -4.55 -43.36
CA ASP A 494 6.31 -5.39 -42.18
C ASP A 494 7.05 -4.82 -40.97
N HIS A 495 6.28 -4.37 -39.97
CA HIS A 495 6.79 -3.83 -38.71
C HIS A 495 6.46 -4.77 -37.54
N THR A 496 6.27 -6.07 -37.82
CA THR A 496 6.05 -7.07 -36.78
C THR A 496 7.32 -7.19 -35.94
N PHE A 497 7.22 -6.97 -34.63
CA PHE A 497 8.40 -6.88 -33.76
C PHE A 497 9.23 -8.16 -33.79
N THR A 498 8.60 -9.33 -33.79
CA THR A 498 9.28 -10.63 -33.70
C THR A 498 9.65 -11.24 -35.05
N GLN A 499 9.61 -10.46 -36.13
CA GLN A 499 9.93 -10.92 -37.49
C GLN A 499 10.76 -9.89 -38.26
N ALA A 500 11.08 -10.23 -39.51
CA ALA A 500 11.72 -9.34 -40.48
C ALA A 500 13.02 -8.69 -39.97
N THR A 501 13.80 -9.39 -39.12
CA THR A 501 15.05 -8.90 -38.51
C THR A 501 14.89 -7.68 -37.61
N CYS A 502 13.67 -7.40 -37.12
CA CYS A 502 13.43 -6.38 -36.09
C CYS A 502 13.95 -6.87 -34.74
N HIS A 503 13.10 -7.47 -33.92
CA HIS A 503 13.43 -8.01 -32.59
C HIS A 503 13.26 -9.55 -32.57
N ASP A 504 13.75 -10.21 -33.63
CA ASP A 504 13.94 -11.66 -33.67
C ASP A 504 15.38 -12.05 -33.31
N ALA A 505 15.71 -13.34 -33.29
CA ALA A 505 17.06 -13.82 -32.97
C ALA A 505 18.15 -13.29 -33.93
N THR A 506 17.78 -12.89 -35.16
CA THR A 506 18.72 -12.33 -36.14
C THR A 506 18.89 -10.82 -35.93
N GLY A 507 17.79 -10.11 -35.69
CA GLY A 507 17.79 -8.68 -35.39
C GLY A 507 18.47 -8.35 -34.06
N ALA A 508 18.28 -9.23 -33.06
CA ALA A 508 18.90 -9.15 -31.73
C ALA A 508 20.43 -9.03 -31.78
N VAL A 509 21.09 -9.59 -32.79
CA VAL A 509 22.55 -9.45 -32.98
C VAL A 509 22.99 -7.98 -33.11
N ASN A 510 22.11 -7.10 -33.60
CA ASN A 510 22.43 -5.69 -33.84
C ASN A 510 21.77 -4.73 -32.84
N ASN A 511 20.57 -5.04 -32.35
CA ASN A 511 19.84 -4.16 -31.45
C ASN A 511 19.85 -4.64 -29.98
N HIS A 512 20.43 -5.81 -29.72
CA HIS A 512 20.59 -6.42 -28.40
C HIS A 512 19.27 -6.67 -27.67
N LEU A 513 18.16 -6.82 -28.42
CA LEU A 513 16.84 -7.11 -27.88
C LEU A 513 16.04 -8.08 -28.76
N ASN A 514 15.73 -9.24 -28.21
CA ASN A 514 14.91 -10.30 -28.78
C ASN A 514 13.55 -10.33 -28.08
N LEU A 515 12.48 -10.03 -28.83
CA LEU A 515 11.10 -10.00 -28.33
C LEU A 515 10.31 -11.29 -28.63
N THR A 516 10.97 -12.34 -29.14
CA THR A 516 10.32 -13.60 -29.46
C THR A 516 9.84 -14.36 -28.21
N ASN A 517 8.85 -15.23 -28.38
CA ASN A 517 8.32 -16.09 -27.32
C ASN A 517 9.16 -17.37 -27.08
N THR A 518 10.43 -17.41 -27.50
CA THR A 518 11.28 -18.58 -27.27
C THR A 518 11.66 -18.66 -25.80
N ALA A 519 11.76 -19.87 -25.22
CA ALA A 519 12.22 -20.04 -23.84
C ALA A 519 13.58 -19.39 -23.63
N SER A 520 13.74 -18.68 -22.51
CA SER A 520 15.00 -18.06 -22.13
C SER A 520 16.02 -19.11 -21.69
N ASN A 521 17.31 -18.84 -21.92
CA ASN A 521 18.40 -19.66 -21.41
C ASN A 521 18.59 -19.53 -19.90
N ASP A 522 18.23 -18.39 -19.31
CA ASP A 522 18.41 -18.13 -17.87
C ASP A 522 17.29 -18.74 -17.02
N GLU A 523 16.05 -18.64 -17.52
CA GLU A 523 14.83 -19.12 -16.86
C GLU A 523 13.91 -19.71 -17.94
N PRO A 524 14.00 -21.01 -18.24
CA PRO A 524 13.27 -21.63 -19.35
C PRO A 524 11.75 -21.58 -19.22
N LEU A 525 11.21 -21.32 -18.02
CA LEU A 525 9.77 -21.12 -17.78
C LEU A 525 9.28 -19.72 -18.21
N GLN A 526 10.19 -18.83 -18.61
CA GLN A 526 9.90 -17.49 -19.10
C GLN A 526 10.42 -17.32 -20.54
N PRO A 527 9.72 -16.56 -21.40
CA PRO A 527 10.22 -16.26 -22.74
C PRO A 527 11.38 -15.27 -22.68
N ILE A 528 12.23 -15.32 -23.70
CA ILE A 528 13.41 -14.44 -23.84
C ILE A 528 13.02 -12.97 -23.87
N SER A 529 11.88 -12.63 -24.48
CA SER A 529 11.31 -11.28 -24.49
C SER A 529 11.07 -10.70 -23.10
N TYR A 530 10.52 -11.49 -22.18
CA TYR A 530 10.29 -11.08 -20.80
C TYR A 530 11.61 -10.79 -20.09
N ARG A 531 12.57 -11.68 -20.31
CA ARG A 531 13.87 -11.65 -19.66
C ARG A 531 14.70 -10.45 -20.13
N GLU A 532 14.83 -10.24 -21.43
CA GLU A 532 15.65 -9.14 -21.97
C GLU A 532 15.00 -7.76 -21.74
N LEU A 533 13.67 -7.65 -21.69
CA LEU A 533 13.00 -6.39 -21.34
C LEU A 533 13.29 -5.93 -19.90
N LEU A 534 13.35 -6.86 -18.95
CA LEU A 534 13.30 -6.56 -17.51
C LEU A 534 14.56 -6.92 -16.72
N PHE A 535 15.48 -7.68 -17.30
CA PHE A 535 16.73 -8.09 -16.66
C PHE A 535 17.92 -7.80 -17.57
N PRO A 536 19.10 -7.54 -17.01
CA PRO A 536 20.31 -7.44 -17.82
C PRO A 536 20.66 -8.83 -18.35
N HIS A 537 21.10 -8.89 -19.60
CA HIS A 537 21.62 -10.10 -20.22
C HIS A 537 23.02 -9.86 -20.77
N ASN A 538 23.77 -10.95 -20.94
CA ASN A 538 25.15 -10.90 -21.44
C ASN A 538 25.23 -11.49 -22.84
N GLU A 539 25.85 -10.76 -23.75
CA GLU A 539 26.16 -11.23 -25.10
C GLU A 539 27.69 -11.32 -25.28
N PRO A 540 28.17 -12.18 -26.21
CA PRO A 540 29.60 -12.26 -26.52
C PRO A 540 30.17 -10.91 -26.97
N GLY A 541 31.20 -10.44 -26.27
CA GLY A 541 31.95 -9.24 -26.62
C GLY A 541 33.18 -9.53 -27.50
N PRO A 542 33.88 -8.48 -27.97
CA PRO A 542 35.14 -8.65 -28.68
C PRO A 542 36.19 -9.32 -27.78
N LEU A 543 37.15 -10.04 -28.36
CA LEU A 543 38.26 -10.60 -27.57
C LEU A 543 39.07 -9.47 -26.90
N ASP A 544 39.52 -9.70 -25.67
CA ASP A 544 40.43 -8.76 -24.99
C ASP A 544 41.81 -8.72 -25.67
N ALA A 545 42.70 -7.84 -25.19
CA ALA A 545 44.05 -7.69 -25.75
C ALA A 545 44.92 -8.97 -25.67
N ASN A 546 44.51 -9.95 -24.86
CA ASN A 546 45.18 -11.25 -24.69
C ASN A 546 44.47 -12.37 -25.46
N GLY A 547 43.40 -12.08 -26.20
CA GLY A 547 42.62 -13.06 -26.95
C GLY A 547 41.56 -13.81 -26.13
N ASN A 548 41.24 -13.38 -24.91
CA ASN A 548 40.21 -14.01 -24.09
C ASN A 548 38.81 -13.53 -24.50
N PRO A 549 37.77 -14.39 -24.46
CA PRO A 549 36.39 -13.98 -24.65
C PRO A 549 35.97 -12.94 -23.61
N THR A 550 35.32 -11.85 -24.04
CA THR A 550 34.66 -10.91 -23.15
C THR A 550 33.13 -11.04 -23.24
N THR A 551 32.42 -10.42 -22.31
CA THR A 551 30.96 -10.33 -22.33
C THR A 551 30.56 -8.87 -22.23
N LEU A 552 29.56 -8.47 -23.00
CA LEU A 552 28.91 -7.16 -22.92
C LEU A 552 27.55 -7.36 -22.25
N SER A 553 27.21 -6.47 -21.32
CA SER A 553 25.91 -6.49 -20.65
C SER A 553 24.98 -5.45 -21.26
N PHE A 554 23.79 -5.90 -21.67
CA PHE A 554 22.74 -5.08 -22.25
C PHE A 554 21.50 -5.08 -21.36
N GLY A 555 20.60 -4.11 -21.60
CA GLY A 555 19.36 -3.94 -20.84
C GLY A 555 19.56 -3.67 -19.33
N PRO A 556 18.51 -3.86 -18.51
CA PRO A 556 17.11 -3.93 -18.92
C PRO A 556 16.66 -2.72 -19.75
N TYR A 557 15.65 -2.90 -20.59
CA TYR A 557 15.09 -1.83 -21.43
C TYR A 557 13.85 -1.17 -20.81
N MET A 558 13.27 -1.76 -19.78
CA MET A 558 12.12 -1.19 -19.06
C MET A 558 12.32 -1.28 -17.54
N ASP A 559 11.66 -0.39 -16.81
CA ASP A 559 11.68 -0.35 -15.35
C ASP A 559 10.49 -1.15 -14.80
N ALA A 560 10.78 -2.35 -14.27
CA ALA A 560 9.79 -3.12 -13.52
C ALA A 560 9.29 -2.28 -12.34
N GLY A 561 7.97 -2.09 -12.28
CA GLY A 561 7.34 -1.25 -11.27
C GLY A 561 7.28 0.23 -11.62
N SER A 562 7.58 0.71 -12.84
CA SER A 562 7.32 2.11 -13.23
C SER A 562 7.30 2.35 -14.75
N ALA A 563 6.13 2.63 -15.32
CA ALA A 563 6.01 3.07 -16.72
C ALA A 563 6.61 4.47 -16.95
N ASN A 564 6.70 5.28 -15.90
CA ASN A 564 7.30 6.61 -15.92
C ASN A 564 8.80 6.60 -15.54
N GLY A 565 9.38 5.42 -15.31
CA GLY A 565 10.81 5.24 -15.08
C GLY A 565 11.65 5.68 -16.28
N GLY A 566 12.95 5.91 -16.06
CA GLY A 566 13.84 6.43 -17.11
C GLY A 566 13.94 5.52 -18.33
N ARG A 567 14.03 4.21 -18.12
CA ARG A 567 14.13 3.20 -19.19
C ARG A 567 12.77 3.04 -19.86
N SER A 568 11.70 2.88 -19.06
CA SER A 568 10.34 2.76 -19.56
C SER A 568 9.91 3.96 -20.41
N ARG A 569 10.19 5.20 -19.99
CA ARG A 569 9.89 6.41 -20.78
C ARG A 569 10.66 6.45 -22.09
N THR A 570 11.92 6.02 -22.08
CA THR A 570 12.74 5.96 -23.29
C THR A 570 12.12 4.98 -24.28
N SER A 571 11.84 3.75 -23.83
CA SER A 571 11.26 2.68 -24.64
C SER A 571 9.86 3.01 -25.15
N LEU A 572 8.94 3.45 -24.26
CA LEU A 572 7.59 3.85 -24.65
C LEU A 572 7.58 5.12 -25.52
N GLY A 573 8.60 5.97 -25.39
CA GLY A 573 8.77 7.18 -26.18
C GLY A 573 9.06 6.92 -27.66
N LEU A 574 9.66 5.76 -27.99
CA LEU A 574 9.93 5.33 -29.37
C LEU A 574 8.66 5.22 -30.21
N PHE A 575 7.53 4.89 -29.59
CA PHE A 575 6.24 4.75 -30.26
C PHE A 575 5.47 6.07 -30.38
N GLY A 576 5.90 7.10 -29.65
CA GLY A 576 5.24 8.39 -29.59
C GLY A 576 5.50 9.30 -30.81
N PRO A 577 4.94 10.51 -30.84
CA PRO A 577 5.07 11.44 -31.96
C PRO A 577 6.52 11.85 -32.29
N SER A 578 7.41 11.81 -31.29
CA SER A 578 8.84 12.09 -31.40
C SER A 578 9.70 10.82 -31.55
N GLY A 579 9.07 9.66 -31.75
CA GLY A 579 9.72 8.37 -31.96
C GLY A 579 10.54 8.31 -33.25
N ASP A 580 11.36 7.26 -33.37
CA ASP A 580 12.13 7.02 -34.58
C ASP A 580 11.24 6.61 -35.77
N THR A 581 11.81 6.56 -36.97
CA THR A 581 11.06 6.29 -38.21
C THR A 581 10.47 4.88 -38.30
N ILE A 582 10.89 3.95 -37.44
CA ILE A 582 10.50 2.53 -37.49
C ILE A 582 9.43 2.24 -36.43
N HIS A 583 9.57 2.76 -35.22
CA HIS A 583 8.67 2.49 -34.08
C HIS A 583 7.52 3.48 -33.98
N LYS A 584 7.67 4.70 -34.50
CA LYS A 584 6.66 5.75 -34.33
C LYS A 584 5.29 5.30 -34.87
N GLY A 585 4.29 5.28 -33.98
CA GLY A 585 2.91 4.96 -34.32
C GLY A 585 2.63 3.47 -34.57
N THR A 586 3.58 2.56 -34.33
CA THR A 586 3.35 1.11 -34.50
C THR A 586 2.53 0.49 -33.36
N LEU A 587 2.44 1.16 -32.21
CA LEU A 587 1.55 0.81 -31.11
C LEU A 587 0.44 1.85 -30.96
N SER A 588 -0.80 1.40 -30.79
CA SER A 588 -1.92 2.27 -30.46
C SER A 588 -1.79 2.82 -29.04
N ALA A 589 -2.56 3.87 -28.72
CA ALA A 589 -2.59 4.41 -27.36
C ALA A 589 -3.09 3.38 -26.32
N ALA A 590 -4.02 2.50 -26.71
CA ALA A 590 -4.52 1.42 -25.85
C ALA A 590 -3.47 0.31 -25.64
N GLU A 591 -2.66 0.00 -26.65
CA GLU A 591 -1.53 -0.94 -26.51
C GLU A 591 -0.42 -0.36 -25.61
N LEU A 592 -0.08 0.92 -25.78
CA LEU A 592 0.87 1.61 -24.89
C LEU A 592 0.37 1.71 -23.45
N ARG A 593 -0.94 1.88 -23.27
CA ARG A 593 -1.58 1.79 -21.96
C ARG A 593 -1.38 0.40 -21.35
N LEU A 594 -1.63 -0.68 -22.09
CA LEU A 594 -1.46 -2.05 -21.57
C LEU A 594 -0.04 -2.30 -21.06
N ILE A 595 0.98 -1.87 -21.81
CA ILE A 595 2.38 -1.99 -21.37
C ILE A 595 2.63 -1.12 -20.13
N SER A 596 2.08 0.10 -20.10
CA SER A 596 2.25 1.00 -18.95
C SER A 596 1.60 0.43 -17.67
N GLU A 597 0.43 -0.19 -17.80
CA GLU A 597 -0.27 -0.87 -16.71
C GLU A 597 0.56 -2.02 -16.16
N TRP A 598 1.05 -2.90 -17.03
CA TRP A 598 1.90 -4.02 -16.68
C TRP A 598 3.17 -3.58 -15.95
N LEU A 599 3.87 -2.58 -16.51
CA LEU A 599 5.08 -2.03 -15.89
C LEU A 599 4.79 -1.44 -14.51
N ASP A 600 3.75 -0.62 -14.38
CA ASP A 600 3.44 0.05 -13.13
C ASP A 600 3.10 -0.92 -11.99
N ILE A 601 2.41 -2.03 -12.27
CA ILE A 601 2.06 -3.03 -11.25
C ILE A 601 3.18 -4.03 -10.97
N GLY A 602 4.41 -3.77 -11.43
CA GLY A 602 5.60 -4.57 -11.10
C GLY A 602 6.14 -5.43 -12.24
N ALA A 603 5.59 -5.30 -13.46
CA ALA A 603 5.97 -6.10 -14.62
C ALA A 603 5.94 -7.62 -14.33
N GLN A 604 4.94 -8.05 -13.55
CA GLN A 604 4.76 -9.43 -13.12
C GLN A 604 4.69 -10.38 -14.31
N PHE A 605 5.13 -11.64 -14.14
CA PHE A 605 4.97 -12.65 -15.19
C PHE A 605 3.53 -13.15 -15.25
N PHE A 606 2.92 -13.45 -14.09
CA PHE A 606 1.49 -13.73 -13.95
C PHE A 606 0.87 -12.85 -12.87
N ASN A 607 -0.34 -12.38 -13.11
CA ASN A 607 -1.16 -11.70 -12.10
C ASN A 607 -2.14 -12.68 -11.43
N ASN A 608 -2.41 -13.84 -12.04
CA ASN A 608 -3.38 -14.82 -11.55
C ASN A 608 -2.69 -16.15 -11.18
N PRO A 609 -2.66 -16.54 -9.89
CA PRO A 609 -2.03 -17.77 -9.44
C PRO A 609 -2.82 -19.04 -9.80
N PHE A 610 -4.04 -18.90 -10.34
CA PHE A 610 -4.89 -19.99 -10.79
C PHE A 610 -4.99 -20.07 -12.32
N ASP A 611 -4.19 -19.29 -13.05
CA ASP A 611 -4.12 -19.45 -14.50
C ASP A 611 -3.59 -20.86 -14.84
N PRO A 612 -4.21 -21.59 -15.78
CA PRO A 612 -3.79 -22.96 -16.11
C PRO A 612 -2.37 -23.05 -16.71
N THR A 613 -1.81 -21.92 -17.15
CA THR A 613 -0.46 -21.83 -17.71
C THR A 613 0.57 -21.26 -16.74
N VAL A 614 0.16 -20.94 -15.50
CA VAL A 614 1.08 -20.41 -14.49
C VAL A 614 2.15 -21.47 -14.15
N PRO A 615 3.44 -21.10 -14.05
CA PRO A 615 4.49 -22.02 -13.63
C PRO A 615 4.24 -22.61 -12.23
N VAL A 616 4.28 -23.93 -12.11
CA VAL A 616 4.10 -24.68 -10.86
C VAL A 616 5.22 -25.71 -10.64
N ASN A 617 5.48 -26.05 -9.37
CA ASN A 617 6.47 -27.04 -8.91
C ASN A 617 5.88 -28.43 -8.65
#